data_AF-A0A7H0YHC3-F1
#
_entry.id   AF-A0A7H0YHC3-F1
#
_cell.length_a   1.000
_cell.length_b   1.000
_cell.length_c   1.000
_cell.angle_alpha   90.00
_cell.angle_beta   90.00
_cell.angle_gamma   90.00
#
_symmetry.space_group_name_H-M   'P 1'
#
loop_
_entity.id
_entity.type
_entity.pdbx_description
1 polymer ?
#
loop_
_entity_poly.entity_id
_entity_poly.type
_entity_poly.pdbx_seq_one_letter_code
_entity_poly.pdbx_strand_id
1 'polypeptide(L)'
;MAKATFPFTLTNNIDRYADEKRKEIIRKYDITPTWKQIFDDCGNFCGVTGHTIRMIRSGSSNPSVTLAFLMAKYFNTTVDDLFGVSPEEEGLMEKLDNWKPCGLE
;
A
#
# COMPACT_ATOMS: atom_id res chain seq x y z
N MET A 1 13.81 -17.10 15.58
CA MET A 1 12.61 -17.50 14.81
C MET A 1 13.01 -17.58 13.35
N ALA A 2 12.71 -18.68 12.66
CA ALA A 2 12.91 -18.75 11.23
C ALA A 2 11.98 -17.73 10.55
N LYS A 3 12.54 -16.83 9.73
CA LYS A 3 11.74 -15.88 8.95
C LYS A 3 11.16 -16.67 7.78
N ALA A 4 9.84 -16.71 7.66
CA ALA A 4 9.19 -17.26 6.48
C ALA A 4 9.68 -16.46 5.25
N THR A 5 10.29 -17.16 4.29
CA THR A 5 10.65 -16.60 2.99
C THR A 5 9.48 -16.82 2.06
N PHE A 6 8.90 -15.73 1.57
CA PHE A 6 7.80 -15.78 0.61
C PHE A 6 8.35 -15.48 -0.78
N PRO A 7 7.93 -16.20 -1.83
CA PRO A 7 8.36 -15.97 -3.21
C PRO A 7 7.64 -14.77 -3.85
N PHE A 8 7.48 -13.68 -3.09
CA PHE A 8 6.77 -12.48 -3.48
C PHE A 8 7.53 -11.24 -3.07
N THR A 9 7.61 -10.28 -3.99
CA THR A 9 8.07 -8.92 -3.70
C THR A 9 6.87 -8.04 -3.36
N LEU A 10 6.99 -7.26 -2.28
CA LEU A 10 5.97 -6.28 -1.93
C LEU A 10 6.11 -5.06 -2.83
N THR A 11 5.01 -4.66 -3.45
CA THR A 11 4.92 -3.44 -4.26
C THR A 11 4.08 -2.40 -3.53
N ASN A 12 4.46 -1.13 -3.58
CA ASN A 12 3.64 -0.04 -3.06
C ASN A 12 3.35 0.98 -4.16
N ASN A 13 2.11 1.45 -4.21
CA ASN A 13 1.62 2.38 -5.22
C ASN A 13 1.26 3.75 -4.60
N ILE A 14 1.81 4.06 -3.43
CA ILE A 14 1.47 5.28 -2.67
C ILE A 14 1.73 6.54 -3.49
N ASP A 15 2.83 6.60 -4.25
CA ASP A 15 3.18 7.79 -5.04
C ASP A 15 2.12 8.10 -6.11
N ARG A 16 1.56 7.06 -6.77
CA ARG A 16 0.47 7.22 -7.74
C ARG A 16 -0.76 7.86 -7.08
N TYR A 17 -1.20 7.29 -5.97
CA TYR A 17 -2.40 7.75 -5.26
C TYR A 17 -2.21 9.09 -4.57
N ALA A 18 -0.99 9.40 -4.12
CA ALA A 18 -0.66 10.72 -3.58
C ALA A 18 -0.74 11.80 -4.67
N ASP A 19 -0.34 11.49 -5.92
CA ASP A 19 -0.48 12.42 -7.05
C ASP A 19 -1.96 12.66 -7.41
N GLU A 20 -2.77 11.60 -7.43
CA GLU A 20 -4.22 11.72 -7.63
C GLU A 20 -4.87 12.56 -6.53
N LYS A 21 -4.50 12.33 -5.27
CA LYS A 21 -4.97 13.11 -4.12
C LYS A 21 -4.56 14.57 -4.22
N ARG A 22 -3.33 14.84 -4.65
CA ARG A 22 -2.85 16.20 -4.91
C ARG A 22 -3.71 16.91 -5.95
N LYS A 23 -4.02 16.24 -7.06
CA LYS A 23 -4.89 16.78 -8.12
C LYS A 23 -6.31 17.02 -7.61
N GLU A 24 -6.84 16.13 -6.79
CA GLU A 24 -8.15 16.31 -6.12
C GLU A 24 -8.17 17.59 -5.27
N ILE A 25 -7.15 17.79 -4.42
CA ILE A 25 -7.04 18.96 -3.55
C ILE A 25 -6.94 20.25 -4.36
N ILE A 26 -6.12 20.28 -5.41
CA ILE A 26 -5.99 21.45 -6.30
C ILE A 26 -7.35 21.79 -6.92
N ARG A 27 -8.08 20.80 -7.44
CA ARG A 27 -9.40 21.01 -8.06
C ARG A 27 -10.45 21.54 -7.08
N LYS A 28 -10.41 21.08 -5.82
CA LYS A 28 -11.46 21.36 -4.84
C LYS A 28 -11.20 22.63 -4.01
N TYR A 29 -9.94 22.92 -3.71
CA TYR A 29 -9.55 23.96 -2.76
C TYR A 29 -8.68 25.06 -3.39
N ASP A 30 -8.26 24.93 -4.66
CA ASP A 30 -7.35 25.86 -5.36
C ASP A 30 -6.03 26.11 -4.62
N ILE A 31 -5.58 25.11 -3.86
CA ILE A 31 -4.31 25.11 -3.13
C ILE A 31 -3.41 24.07 -3.76
N THR A 32 -2.13 24.40 -3.93
CA THR A 32 -1.10 23.44 -4.37
C THR A 32 -0.34 22.89 -3.16
N PRO A 33 -0.75 21.73 -2.60
CA PRO A 33 -0.04 21.16 -1.47
C PRO A 33 1.30 20.56 -1.90
N THR A 34 2.25 20.59 -0.98
CA THR A 34 3.52 19.87 -1.07
C THR A 34 3.31 18.38 -0.74
N TRP A 35 4.22 17.52 -1.22
CA TRP A 35 4.21 16.10 -0.85
C TRP A 35 4.26 15.88 0.66
N LYS A 36 5.04 16.70 1.37
CA LYS A 36 5.13 16.65 2.83
C LYS A 36 3.75 16.86 3.46
N GLN A 37 2.99 17.86 3.02
CA GLN A 37 1.66 18.16 3.56
C GLN A 37 0.67 17.01 3.30
N ILE A 38 0.70 16.39 2.12
CA ILE A 38 -0.17 15.24 1.81
C ILE A 38 0.12 14.06 2.75
N PHE A 39 1.41 13.76 2.99
CA PHE A 39 1.76 12.66 3.89
C PHE A 39 1.51 12.98 5.36
N ASP A 40 1.72 14.24 5.77
CA ASP A 40 1.39 14.68 7.13
C ASP A 40 -0.13 14.64 7.36
N ASP A 41 -0.94 15.02 6.36
CA ASP A 41 -2.41 14.92 6.39
C ASP A 41 -2.90 13.46 6.41
N CYS A 42 -2.34 12.59 5.56
CA CYS A 42 -2.59 11.15 5.61
C CYS A 42 -2.25 10.56 6.98
N GLY A 43 -1.11 10.98 7.56
CA GLY A 43 -0.70 10.56 8.90
C GLY A 43 -1.75 10.95 9.93
N ASN A 44 -2.15 12.23 9.94
CA ASN A 44 -3.17 12.75 10.85
C ASN A 44 -4.49 11.97 10.72
N PHE A 45 -4.95 11.71 9.50
CA PHE A 45 -6.14 10.89 9.24
C PHE A 45 -6.03 9.47 9.81
N CYS A 46 -4.85 8.86 9.70
CA CYS A 46 -4.58 7.51 10.16
C CYS A 46 -4.21 7.42 11.66
N GLY A 47 -4.07 8.55 12.36
CA GLY A 47 -3.60 8.57 13.75
C GLY A 47 -2.12 8.28 13.93
N VAL A 48 -1.29 8.53 12.91
CA VAL A 48 0.17 8.34 12.93
C VAL A 48 0.90 9.59 12.41
N THR A 49 2.23 9.62 12.52
CA THR A 49 2.99 10.74 11.96
C THR A 49 3.12 10.62 10.44
N GLY A 50 3.24 11.74 9.73
CA GLY A 50 3.57 11.71 8.30
C GLY A 50 4.94 11.08 8.00
N HIS A 51 5.84 11.03 8.98
CA HIS A 51 7.10 10.30 8.86
C HIS A 51 6.86 8.78 8.73
N THR A 52 5.93 8.23 9.51
CA THR A 52 5.50 6.83 9.41
C THR A 52 4.99 6.51 8.00
N ILE A 53 4.16 7.39 7.43
CA ILE A 53 3.66 7.22 6.06
C ILE A 53 4.80 7.22 5.04
N ARG A 54 5.80 8.11 5.20
CA ARG A 54 6.97 8.17 4.33
C ARG A 54 7.87 6.92 4.43
N MET A 55 8.01 6.33 5.63
CA MET A 55 8.74 5.08 5.85
C MET A 55 8.05 3.89 5.16
N ILE A 56 6.71 3.88 5.16
CA ILE A 56 5.93 2.89 4.42
C ILE A 56 6.11 3.07 2.91
N ARG A 57 6.03 4.31 2.44
CA ARG A 57 6.27 4.66 1.03
C ARG A 57 7.66 4.24 0.55
N SER A 58 8.70 4.36 1.37
CA SER A 58 10.06 3.92 1.02
C SER A 58 10.28 2.41 1.14
N GLY A 59 9.28 1.65 1.58
CA GLY A 59 9.43 0.21 1.86
C GLY A 59 10.29 -0.10 3.09
N SER A 60 10.65 0.91 3.88
CA SER A 60 11.46 0.75 5.10
C SER A 60 10.64 0.18 6.27
N SER A 61 9.31 0.22 6.17
CA SER A 61 8.40 -0.38 7.13
C SER A 61 7.14 -0.86 6.43
N ASN A 62 6.60 -2.00 6.85
CA ASN A 62 5.30 -2.45 6.38
C ASN A 62 4.19 -1.91 7.30
N PRO A 63 3.06 -1.45 6.75
CA PRO A 63 1.92 -1.05 7.56
C PRO A 63 1.30 -2.28 8.25
N SER A 64 0.66 -2.05 9.40
CA SER A 64 -0.30 -3.04 9.91
C SER A 64 -1.51 -3.11 8.98
N VAL A 65 -2.28 -4.20 9.05
CA VAL A 65 -3.51 -4.36 8.26
C VAL A 65 -4.46 -3.17 8.48
N THR A 66 -4.69 -2.78 9.73
CA THR A 66 -5.54 -1.64 10.08
C THR A 66 -5.05 -0.34 9.44
N LEU A 67 -3.73 -0.08 9.50
CA LEU A 67 -3.15 1.12 8.91
C LEU A 67 -3.29 1.11 7.38
N ALA A 68 -3.10 -0.04 6.74
CA ALA A 68 -3.27 -0.17 5.29
C ALA A 68 -4.71 0.17 4.86
N PHE A 69 -5.72 -0.30 5.58
CA PHE A 69 -7.12 0.06 5.31
C PHE A 69 -7.42 1.55 5.50
N LEU A 70 -6.85 2.18 6.54
CA LEU A 70 -7.01 3.62 6.76
C LEU A 70 -6.35 4.44 5.64
N MET A 71 -5.15 4.05 5.21
CA MET A 71 -4.46 4.69 4.08
C MET A 71 -5.25 4.53 2.78
N ALA A 72 -5.75 3.32 2.49
CA ALA A 72 -6.59 3.07 1.32
C ALA A 72 -7.85 3.95 1.32
N LYS A 73 -8.51 4.10 2.48
CA LYS A 73 -9.65 5.00 2.65
C LYS A 73 -9.28 6.47 2.43
N TYR A 74 -8.14 6.93 2.96
CA TYR A 74 -7.67 8.30 2.75
C TYR A 74 -7.45 8.62 1.27
N PHE A 75 -6.80 7.68 0.55
CA PHE A 75 -6.52 7.79 -0.88
C PHE A 75 -7.70 7.42 -1.79
N ASN A 76 -8.85 7.06 -1.22
CA ASN A 76 -10.04 6.62 -1.95
C ASN A 76 -9.75 5.47 -2.93
N THR A 77 -9.07 4.45 -2.44
CA THR A 77 -8.67 3.24 -3.20
C THR A 77 -8.84 1.98 -2.35
N THR A 78 -8.50 0.81 -2.88
CA THR A 78 -8.45 -0.47 -2.15
C THR A 78 -7.06 -0.73 -1.57
N VAL A 79 -6.99 -1.63 -0.58
CA VAL A 79 -5.69 -2.04 0.00
C VAL A 79 -4.83 -2.71 -1.07
N ASP A 80 -5.42 -3.58 -1.89
CA ASP A 80 -4.72 -4.35 -2.93
C ASP A 80 -4.18 -3.45 -4.05
N ASP A 81 -4.89 -2.37 -4.37
CA ASP A 81 -4.42 -1.37 -5.32
C ASP A 81 -3.27 -0.52 -4.76
N LEU A 82 -3.30 -0.22 -3.46
CA LEU A 82 -2.31 0.61 -2.78
C LEU A 82 -1.04 -0.18 -2.44
N PHE A 83 -1.20 -1.44 -2.06
CA PHE A 83 -0.16 -2.39 -1.67
C PHE A 83 -0.40 -3.71 -2.37
N GLY A 84 0.58 -4.14 -3.16
CA GLY A 84 0.50 -5.37 -3.95
C GLY A 84 1.63 -6.33 -3.64
N VAL A 85 1.53 -7.49 -4.26
CA VAL A 85 2.59 -8.50 -4.33
C VAL A 85 2.88 -8.81 -5.79
N SER A 86 4.16 -8.90 -6.15
CA SER A 86 4.59 -9.43 -7.44
C SER A 86 5.31 -10.76 -7.22
N PRO A 87 4.92 -11.83 -7.95
CA PRO A 87 5.59 -13.12 -7.84
C PRO A 87 7.04 -13.00 -8.31
N GLU A 88 7.96 -13.65 -7.59
CA GLU A 88 9.38 -13.74 -8.00
C GLU A 88 9.60 -14.83 -9.05
N GLU A 89 8.76 -15.87 -9.03
CA GLU A 89 8.82 -17.01 -9.95
C GLU A 89 7.71 -16.95 -11.00
N GLU A 90 8.08 -17.19 -12.27
CA GLU A 90 7.13 -17.34 -13.36
C GLU A 90 6.26 -18.59 -13.14
N GLY A 91 4.94 -18.46 -13.34
CA GLY A 91 3.97 -19.54 -13.10
C GLY A 91 3.62 -19.80 -11.63
N LEU A 92 4.14 -19.02 -10.67
CA LEU A 92 3.78 -19.18 -9.25
C LEU A 92 2.28 -18.97 -8.99
N MET A 93 1.69 -17.95 -9.60
CA MET A 93 0.25 -17.68 -9.46
C MET A 93 -0.58 -18.85 -10.00
N GLU A 94 -0.20 -19.41 -11.15
CA GLU A 94 -0.86 -20.59 -11.72
C GLU A 94 -0.75 -21.83 -10.82
N LYS A 95 0.40 -22.04 -10.15
CA LYS A 95 0.55 -23.13 -9.16
C LYS A 95 -0.38 -22.92 -7.96
N LEU A 96 -0.56 -21.69 -7.51
CA LEU A 96 -1.43 -21.35 -6.39
C LEU A 96 -2.91 -21.47 -6.74
N ASP A 97 -3.29 -21.07 -7.95
CA ASP A 97 -4.66 -21.21 -8.46
C ASP A 97 -5.05 -22.70 -8.61
N ASN A 98 -4.07 -23.55 -8.92
CA ASN A 98 -4.24 -25.01 -8.99
C ASN A 98 -3.99 -25.72 -7.66
N TRP A 99 -3.85 -24.99 -6.54
CA TRP A 99 -3.63 -25.60 -5.23
C TRP A 99 -4.83 -26.44 -4.82
N LYS A 100 -4.58 -27.71 -4.49
CA LYS A 100 -5.60 -28.62 -3.96
C LYS A 100 -5.51 -28.71 -2.44
N PRO A 101 -6.64 -28.62 -1.72
CA PRO A 101 -6.68 -28.91 -0.30
C PRO A 101 -6.23 -30.33 -0.01
N CYS A 102 -5.75 -30.57 1.22
CA CYS A 102 -5.42 -31.91 1.68
C CYS A 102 -6.60 -32.87 1.50
N GLY A 103 -6.32 -34.03 0.87
CA GLY A 103 -7.32 -35.08 0.65
C GLY A 103 -8.09 -35.00 -0.68
N LEU A 104 -7.78 -34.02 -1.54
CA LEU A 104 -8.29 -33.97 -2.90
C LEU A 104 -7.11 -34.21 -3.87
N GLU A 105 -6.99 -35.43 -4.38
CA GLU A 105 -6.06 -35.78 -5.47
C GLU A 105 -6.48 -35.16 -6.82
#